data_AF-A0A3B0TUY2-F1
#
_entry.id   AF-A0A3B0TUY2-F1
#
_cell.length_a   1.000
_cell.length_b   1.000
_cell.length_c   1.000
_cell.angle_alpha   90.00
_cell.angle_beta   90.00
_cell.angle_gamma   90.00
#
_symmetry.space_group_name_H-M   'P 1'
#
loop_
_entity.id
_entity.type
_entity.pdbx_description
1 polymer ?
#
loop_
_entity_poly.entity_id
_entity_poly.type
_entity_poly.pdbx_seq_one_letter_code
_entity_poly.pdbx_strand_id
1 'polypeptide(L)'
;MAEQRVNGHTVSRMTVHIVWSTKYRYTVLTGDVQKRCRAVLIEVCDAEGVQILKGVVSKDHVHMHLEYRTLPGCKYIGKEVER
;
A
#
# COMPACT_ATOMS: atom_id res chain seq x y z
N MET A 1 -17.02 13.21 9.75
CA MET A 1 -17.18 12.82 8.33
C MET A 1 -15.78 12.67 7.75
N ALA A 2 -15.48 11.58 7.05
CA ALA A 2 -14.16 11.43 6.43
C ALA A 2 -14.06 12.33 5.19
N GLU A 3 -12.92 13.02 5.03
CA GLU A 3 -12.67 13.91 3.90
C GLU A 3 -12.71 13.13 2.57
N GLN A 4 -13.40 13.68 1.57
CA GLN A 4 -13.63 13.02 0.28
C GLN A 4 -12.85 13.78 -0.80
N ARG A 5 -12.08 13.07 -1.63
CA ARG A 5 -11.32 13.71 -2.71
C ARG A 5 -12.26 14.23 -3.78
N VAL A 6 -12.10 15.50 -4.13
CA VAL A 6 -12.86 16.20 -5.16
C VAL A 6 -11.95 16.54 -6.33
N ASN A 7 -12.41 16.25 -7.54
CA ASN A 7 -11.84 16.68 -8.81
C ASN A 7 -12.96 17.36 -9.63
N GLY A 8 -12.63 18.06 -10.72
CA GLY A 8 -13.57 18.93 -11.45
C GLY A 8 -14.94 18.31 -11.77
N HIS A 9 -15.01 16.99 -12.01
CA HIS A 9 -16.26 16.27 -12.27
C HIS A 9 -16.39 14.96 -11.48
N THR A 10 -15.59 14.74 -10.43
CA THR A 10 -15.59 13.47 -9.70
C THR A 10 -15.32 13.68 -8.23
N VAL A 11 -16.22 13.18 -7.39
CA VAL A 11 -16.01 13.07 -5.95
C VAL A 11 -15.88 11.59 -5.62
N SER A 12 -14.72 11.19 -5.12
CA SER A 12 -14.45 9.77 -4.84
C SER A 12 -13.56 9.60 -3.64
N ARG A 13 -13.71 8.48 -2.95
CA ARG A 13 -12.80 8.04 -1.92
C ARG A 13 -12.69 6.53 -2.05
N MET A 14 -11.55 6.07 -2.56
CA MET A 14 -11.31 4.67 -2.81
C MET A 14 -10.24 4.17 -1.86
N THR A 15 -10.68 3.40 -0.89
CA THR A 15 -9.82 2.75 0.09
C THR A 15 -9.78 1.26 -0.16
N VAL A 16 -8.60 0.66 -0.04
CA VAL A 16 -8.41 -0.79 -0.16
C VAL A 16 -7.58 -1.31 1.01
N HIS A 17 -7.91 -2.52 1.45
CA HIS A 17 -7.11 -3.27 2.41
C HIS A 17 -6.38 -4.40 1.66
N ILE A 18 -5.08 -4.23 1.47
CA ILE A 18 -4.21 -5.17 0.78
C ILE A 18 -3.43 -5.95 1.83
N VAL A 19 -3.44 -7.27 1.72
CA VAL A 19 -2.68 -8.16 2.59
C VAL A 19 -1.92 -9.16 1.73
N TRP A 20 -0.63 -9.30 1.98
CA TRP A 20 0.17 -10.35 1.35
C TRP A 20 1.11 -10.99 2.37
N SER A 21 1.54 -12.21 2.07
CA SER A 21 2.42 -13.00 2.92
C SER A 21 3.71 -13.35 2.20
N THR A 22 4.76 -13.62 2.97
CA THR A 22 6.01 -14.16 2.43
C THR A 22 5.77 -15.53 1.83
N LYS A 23 6.61 -15.91 0.85
CA LYS A 23 6.55 -17.25 0.26
C LYS A 23 6.70 -18.30 1.39
N TYR A 24 5.76 -19.24 1.44
CA TYR A 24 5.64 -20.26 2.50
C TYR A 24 5.45 -19.72 3.93
N ARG A 25 5.08 -18.44 4.11
CA ARG A 25 4.91 -17.77 5.41
C ARG A 25 6.15 -17.84 6.30
N TYR A 26 7.34 -17.80 5.70
CA TYR A 26 8.56 -17.69 6.49
C TYR A 26 8.62 -16.35 7.22
N THR A 27 9.10 -16.39 8.47
CA THR A 27 9.21 -15.22 9.36
C THR A 27 10.43 -14.35 9.05
N VAL A 28 10.65 -14.05 7.77
CA VAL A 28 11.82 -13.33 7.26
C VAL A 28 11.73 -11.81 7.44
N LEU A 29 10.54 -11.26 7.70
CA LEU A 29 10.32 -9.83 7.88
C LEU A 29 10.62 -9.43 9.33
N THR A 30 11.86 -9.63 9.77
CA THR A 30 12.33 -9.30 11.12
C THR A 30 13.60 -8.45 11.07
N GLY A 31 13.90 -7.75 12.16
CA GLY A 31 15.10 -6.93 12.29
C GLY A 31 15.20 -5.85 11.21
N ASP A 32 16.33 -5.78 10.52
CA ASP A 32 16.59 -4.75 9.52
C ASP A 32 15.82 -4.96 8.21
N VAL A 33 15.46 -6.22 7.89
CA VAL A 33 14.61 -6.53 6.72
C VAL A 33 13.23 -5.88 6.86
N GLN A 34 12.66 -5.93 8.07
CA GLN A 34 11.37 -5.31 8.35
C GLN A 34 11.42 -3.78 8.16
N LYS A 35 12.49 -3.14 8.67
CA LYS A 35 12.69 -1.68 8.54
C LYS A 35 12.88 -1.28 7.08
N ARG A 36 13.70 -2.02 6.32
CA ARG A 36 13.94 -1.74 4.90
C ARG A 36 12.69 -1.95 4.06
N CYS A 37 11.94 -3.03 4.32
CA CYS A 37 10.65 -3.28 3.66
C CYS A 37 9.68 -2.13 3.89
N ARG A 38 9.56 -1.64 5.12
CA ARG A 38 8.71 -0.46 5.42
C ARG A 38 9.14 0.78 4.64
N ALA A 39 10.44 1.05 4.54
CA ALA A 39 10.94 2.20 3.79
C ALA A 39 10.60 2.10 2.30
N VAL A 40 10.83 0.93 1.68
CA VAL A 40 10.51 0.68 0.27
C VAL A 40 9.01 0.83 0.00
N LEU A 41 8.15 0.30 0.89
CA LEU A 41 6.70 0.42 0.72
C LEU A 41 6.22 1.88 0.76
N ILE A 42 6.83 2.70 1.62
CA ILE A 42 6.52 4.13 1.69
C ILE A 42 6.97 4.83 0.41
N GLU A 43 8.18 4.55 -0.07
CA GLU A 43 8.74 5.13 -1.30
C GLU A 43 7.88 4.80 -2.52
N VAL A 44 7.45 3.54 -2.67
CA VAL A 44 6.57 3.11 -3.77
C VAL A 44 5.21 3.80 -3.67
N CYS A 45 4.61 3.90 -2.48
CA CYS A 45 3.33 4.58 -2.32
C CYS A 45 3.42 6.07 -2.66
N ASP A 46 4.52 6.74 -2.28
CA ASP A 46 4.75 8.14 -2.59
C ASP A 46 4.93 8.37 -4.10
N ALA A 47 5.71 7.52 -4.76
CA ALA A 47 5.90 7.54 -6.22
C ALA A 47 4.59 7.34 -7.00
N GLU A 48 3.72 6.45 -6.52
CA GLU A 48 2.41 6.16 -7.13
C GLU A 48 1.30 7.15 -6.72
N GLY A 49 1.60 8.12 -5.84
CA GLY A 49 0.61 9.08 -5.33
C GLY A 49 -0.50 8.42 -4.49
N VAL A 50 -0.22 7.26 -3.91
CA VAL A 50 -1.13 6.49 -3.05
C VAL A 50 -0.91 6.89 -1.59
N GLN A 51 -2.00 7.18 -0.88
CA GLN A 51 -1.92 7.56 0.53
C GLN A 51 -2.04 6.33 1.43
N ILE A 52 -1.06 6.12 2.31
CA ILE A 52 -1.12 5.06 3.32
C ILE A 52 -1.96 5.56 4.50
N LEU A 53 -3.13 4.96 4.72
CA LEU A 53 -3.97 5.27 5.88
C LEU A 53 -3.48 4.53 7.13
N LYS A 54 -3.18 3.24 6.99
CA LYS A 54 -2.61 2.38 8.04
C LYS A 54 -1.74 1.30 7.40
N GLY A 55 -0.66 0.90 8.05
CA GLY A 55 0.19 -0.18 7.56
C GLY A 55 0.91 -0.90 8.70
N VAL A 56 0.93 -2.23 8.66
CA VAL A 56 1.64 -3.08 9.63
C VAL A 56 2.42 -4.14 8.87
N VAL A 57 3.74 -4.17 9.11
CA VAL A 57 4.62 -5.25 8.64
C VAL A 57 4.79 -6.23 9.81
N SER A 58 4.17 -7.40 9.71
CA SER A 58 4.36 -8.52 10.63
C SER A 58 5.54 -9.38 10.19
N LYS A 59 5.87 -10.42 10.97
CA LYS A 59 7.06 -11.27 10.73
C LYS A 59 6.97 -12.06 9.41
N ASP A 60 5.78 -12.43 8.99
CA ASP A 60 5.49 -13.31 7.85
C ASP A 60 4.48 -12.72 6.85
N HIS A 61 3.90 -11.56 7.15
CA HIS A 61 2.91 -10.92 6.29
C HIS A 61 2.81 -9.41 6.51
N VAL A 62 2.27 -8.71 5.52
CA VAL A 62 2.09 -7.25 5.54
C VAL A 62 0.63 -6.91 5.32
N HIS A 63 0.10 -6.02 6.15
CA HIS A 63 -1.22 -5.40 5.99
C HIS A 63 -1.04 -3.94 5.61
N MET A 64 -1.67 -3.51 4.53
CA MET A 64 -1.72 -2.10 4.12
C MET A 64 -3.16 -1.67 3.85
N HIS A 65 -3.56 -0.59 4.49
CA HIS A 65 -4.78 0.13 4.21
C HIS A 65 -4.41 1.40 3.45
N LEU A 66 -4.77 1.45 2.18
CA LEU A 66 -4.39 2.49 1.24
C LEU A 66 -5.62 3.26 0.77
N GLU A 67 -5.43 4.54 0.46
CA GLU A 67 -6.36 5.37 -0.28
C GLU A 67 -5.70 5.82 -1.59
N TYR A 68 -6.31 5.47 -2.73
CA TYR A 68 -5.75 5.75 -4.04
C TYR A 68 -6.67 6.65 -4.87
N ARG A 69 -6.08 7.30 -5.89
CA ARG A 69 -6.83 8.13 -6.83
C ARG A 69 -7.48 7.25 -7.89
N THR A 70 -8.74 7.52 -8.20
CA THR A 70 -9.43 7.00 -9.38
C THR A 70 -8.88 7.66 -10.64
N LEU A 71 -7.72 7.21 -11.12
CA LEU A 71 -7.26 7.49 -12.48
C LEU A 71 -7.37 6.24 -13.34
N PRO A 72 -7.66 6.38 -14.65
CA PRO A 72 -7.74 5.26 -15.59
C PRO A 72 -6.43 4.47 -15.75
N GLY A 73 -5.32 4.95 -15.18
CA GLY A 73 -3.99 4.29 -15.17
C GLY A 73 -3.68 3.44 -13.93
N CYS A 74 -4.49 3.50 -12.86
CA CYS A 74 -4.22 2.78 -11.61
C CYS A 74 -4.58 1.27 -11.73
N LYS A 75 -3.88 0.55 -12.60
CA LYS A 75 -4.12 -0.89 -12.86
C LYS A 75 -3.18 -1.83 -12.07
N TYR A 76 -2.16 -1.33 -11.37
CA TYR A 76 -1.00 -2.16 -10.99
C TYR A 76 -0.42 -2.01 -9.57
N ILE A 77 -1.16 -1.49 -8.57
CA ILE A 77 -0.62 -1.36 -7.19
C ILE A 77 -0.05 -2.70 -6.64
N GLY A 78 -0.60 -3.85 -7.05
CA GLY A 78 -0.11 -5.16 -6.62
C GLY A 78 1.13 -5.70 -7.36
N LYS A 79 1.49 -5.18 -8.54
CA LYS A 79 2.61 -5.73 -9.34
C LYS A 79 3.95 -5.04 -9.10
N GLU A 80 3.95 -3.78 -8.65
CA GLU A 80 5.18 -3.01 -8.40
C GLU A 80 5.94 -3.54 -7.18
N VAL A 81 5.21 -3.95 -6.13
CA VAL A 81 5.79 -4.38 -4.84
C VAL A 81 6.41 -5.79 -4.89
N GLU A 82 6.02 -6.60 -5.89
CA GLU A 82 6.49 -7.99 -6.05
C GLU A 82 7.61 -8.16 -7.10
N ARG A 83 8.04 -7.08 -7.78
CA ARG A 83 9.18 -7.10 -8.72
C ARG A 83 10.49 -6.74 -8.02
#